data_AF-A0A6J0U7J7-F1
#
_entry.id   AF-A0A6J0U7J7-F1
#
_cell.length_a   1.000
_cell.length_b   1.000
_cell.length_c   1.000
_cell.angle_alpha   90.00
_cell.angle_beta   90.00
_cell.angle_gamma   90.00
#
_symmetry.space_group_name_H-M   'P 1'
#
loop_
_entity.id
_entity.type
_entity.pdbx_description
1 polymer ?
#
loop_
_entity_poly.entity_id
_entity_poly.type
_entity_poly.pdbx_seq_one_letter_code
_entity_poly.pdbx_strand_id
1 'polypeptide(L)'
;MQMDNLESRVALECKEAFAELQTDIHELTSDLDGAGIPFLDYRTYTMRVLFPGIEDHPVLRDLEVPGYRQERVEKGLKFFAQLINNKVFLLSFIRTLEFQRSFSMRDRGNVASLIMTVLQSKLEYATDVLKQLLADLIDKNLESKNHPKLLLRRTESVAEKMLTNWFTFLLYKFLKECAGEPLFSLFCAIKQQMEKGPIDAITGEARYSLSEDKLIRQQIDYKTLVLSCVNPDNVNSPEIPVKLLNCDTITQVKEKILDAIFKNVPCSHRPKAADMDLEWRQASGARMILQDEDLTTKIENDWKRLNTLGHYQVQDGSVVALVSKQVTAYNAVNNSTVSRTSASKYENMIRYTGSPDSLRSRAPMITPDLESGVKMWHLVKNHEHGDQKEGDRGSKMVSEIYLTRLLATKGTLQKFVDDLFETIFSTAHRGSALPLAIKYMFDFLDEQADKHNIHDPHVRHTWKSNCLPLRFWVNMIKNPQFVFDIHKNSITDACLSVVAQTFMDSCSTSEHRLGKDSPSNKLLYAKDIPSYKNWVERYYSDIAKMPAISDQDMNAYLAEQSRMHMNEFNTMSALSEIYSYVGKYSEEILGALDQDDQAGKQKLAYKLEQVITLMSIDS
;
A
#
# COMPACT_ATOMS: atom_id res chain seq x y z
N MET A 1 -0.76 17.02 -31.58
CA MET A 1 0.29 17.30 -32.59
C MET A 1 1.70 17.33 -31.99
N GLN A 2 2.03 18.25 -31.06
CA GLN A 2 3.38 18.26 -30.46
C GLN A 2 3.69 16.97 -29.65
N MET A 3 2.72 16.49 -28.86
CA MET A 3 2.85 15.22 -28.12
C MET A 3 3.03 14.03 -29.07
N ASP A 4 2.26 13.98 -30.17
CA ASP A 4 2.37 12.93 -31.19
C ASP A 4 3.77 12.89 -31.84
N ASN A 5 4.36 14.06 -32.10
CA ASN A 5 5.71 14.15 -32.64
C ASN A 5 6.76 13.62 -31.65
N LEU A 6 6.57 13.84 -30.34
CA LEU A 6 7.48 13.32 -29.31
C LEU A 6 7.33 11.82 -29.14
N GLU A 7 6.11 11.31 -29.06
CA GLU A 7 5.84 9.86 -29.03
C GLU A 7 6.44 9.15 -30.24
N SER A 8 6.28 9.71 -31.43
CA SER A 8 6.85 9.11 -32.65
C SER A 8 8.38 9.04 -32.63
N ARG A 9 9.07 9.94 -31.91
CA ARG A 9 10.54 9.90 -31.79
C ARG A 9 11.01 8.77 -30.88
N VAL A 10 10.26 8.45 -29.83
CA VAL A 10 10.62 7.39 -28.86
C VAL A 10 10.01 6.04 -29.18
N ALA A 11 9.02 5.96 -30.09
CA ALA A 11 8.26 4.73 -30.31
C ALA A 11 9.10 3.49 -30.65
N LEU A 12 10.18 3.64 -31.43
CA LEU A 12 11.08 2.52 -31.75
C LEU A 12 11.91 2.12 -30.55
N GLU A 13 12.51 3.10 -29.84
CA GLU A 13 13.26 2.89 -28.60
C GLU A 13 12.39 2.20 -27.54
N CYS A 14 11.14 2.63 -27.37
CA CYS A 14 10.18 2.00 -26.45
C CYS A 14 9.93 0.53 -26.80
N LYS A 15 9.83 0.18 -28.09
CA LYS A 15 9.59 -1.21 -28.52
C LYS A 15 10.78 -2.10 -28.22
N GLU A 16 11.99 -1.61 -28.48
CA GLU A 16 13.23 -2.33 -28.19
C GLU A 16 13.43 -2.47 -26.67
N ALA A 17 13.25 -1.38 -25.91
CA ALA A 17 13.32 -1.39 -24.45
C ALA A 17 12.24 -2.30 -23.81
N PHE A 18 11.03 -2.33 -24.37
CA PHE A 18 9.98 -3.24 -23.93
C PHE A 18 10.35 -4.70 -24.19
N ALA A 19 10.89 -5.04 -25.37
CA ALA A 19 11.31 -6.40 -25.67
C ALA A 19 12.43 -6.88 -24.73
N GLU A 20 13.40 -6.01 -24.43
CA GLU A 20 14.45 -6.30 -23.43
C GLU A 20 13.83 -6.51 -22.04
N LEU A 21 13.01 -5.57 -21.57
CA LEU A 21 12.36 -5.66 -20.26
C LEU A 21 11.44 -6.88 -20.15
N GLN A 22 10.72 -7.23 -21.21
CA GLN A 22 9.86 -8.42 -21.24
C GLN A 22 10.70 -9.69 -21.12
N THR A 23 11.89 -9.73 -21.73
CA THR A 23 12.83 -10.84 -21.58
C THR A 23 13.36 -10.90 -20.14
N ASP A 24 13.80 -9.77 -19.58
CA ASP A 24 14.28 -9.66 -18.19
C ASP A 24 13.20 -10.11 -17.17
N ILE A 25 11.94 -9.73 -17.39
CA ILE A 25 10.80 -10.11 -16.55
C ILE A 25 10.40 -11.57 -16.77
N HIS A 26 10.48 -12.09 -17.99
CA HIS A 26 10.22 -13.50 -18.26
C HIS A 26 11.29 -14.40 -17.64
N GLU A 27 12.57 -14.02 -17.68
CA GLU A 27 13.64 -14.70 -16.95
C GLU A 27 13.39 -14.67 -15.45
N LEU A 28 13.03 -13.49 -14.89
CA LEU A 28 12.69 -13.38 -13.47
C LEU A 28 11.49 -14.24 -13.09
N THR A 29 10.44 -14.29 -13.91
CA THR A 29 9.20 -15.02 -13.59
C THR A 29 9.29 -16.52 -13.90
N SER A 30 10.05 -16.94 -14.91
CA SER A 30 10.32 -18.36 -15.18
C SER A 30 11.24 -18.98 -14.12
N ASP A 31 12.19 -18.22 -13.59
CA ASP A 31 13.00 -18.66 -12.43
C ASP A 31 12.17 -18.82 -11.13
N LEU A 32 10.97 -18.23 -11.09
CA LEU A 32 9.99 -18.44 -10.02
C LEU A 32 9.19 -19.74 -10.20
N ASP A 33 9.35 -20.52 -11.28
CA ASP A 33 8.60 -21.79 -11.48
C ASP A 33 8.82 -22.82 -10.35
N GLY A 34 9.85 -22.65 -9.50
CA GLY A 34 10.04 -23.43 -8.28
C GLY A 34 9.56 -22.77 -6.97
N ALA A 35 9.50 -21.43 -6.89
CA ALA A 35 9.21 -20.67 -5.66
C ALA A 35 7.84 -19.95 -5.65
N GLY A 36 7.28 -19.71 -6.83
CA GLY A 36 6.04 -18.97 -7.06
C GLY A 36 6.16 -17.46 -6.80
N ILE A 37 5.14 -16.71 -7.21
CA ILE A 37 4.96 -15.31 -6.80
C ILE A 37 4.88 -15.25 -5.27
N PRO A 38 5.61 -14.34 -4.58
CA PRO A 38 5.68 -14.30 -3.12
C PRO A 38 4.43 -13.68 -2.50
N PHE A 39 3.26 -14.29 -2.73
CA PHE A 39 2.02 -13.87 -2.11
C PHE A 39 2.09 -14.02 -0.59
N LEU A 40 1.65 -12.98 0.11
CA LEU A 40 1.39 -13.06 1.54
C LEU A 40 0.21 -13.99 1.80
N ASP A 41 0.23 -14.66 2.95
CA ASP A 41 -0.93 -15.41 3.42
C ASP A 41 -2.13 -14.49 3.71
N TYR A 42 -3.31 -15.10 3.85
CA TYR A 42 -4.56 -14.37 4.03
C TYR A 42 -4.51 -13.44 5.24
N ARG A 43 -3.97 -13.94 6.35
CA ARG A 43 -3.84 -13.22 7.62
C ARG A 43 -2.99 -11.95 7.48
N THR A 44 -1.80 -12.08 6.91
CA THR A 44 -0.85 -10.97 6.76
C THR A 44 -1.35 -9.95 5.75
N TYR A 45 -1.90 -10.40 4.63
CA TYR A 45 -2.58 -9.55 3.65
C TYR A 45 -3.69 -8.71 4.32
N THR A 46 -4.58 -9.39 5.05
CA THR A 46 -5.71 -8.75 5.71
C THR A 46 -5.25 -7.72 6.73
N MET A 47 -4.27 -8.05 7.55
CA MET A 47 -3.71 -7.13 8.55
C MET A 47 -3.11 -5.88 7.92
N ARG A 48 -2.33 -6.04 6.83
CA ARG A 48 -1.72 -4.90 6.13
C ARG A 48 -2.77 -3.95 5.54
N VAL A 49 -3.97 -4.45 5.18
CA VAL A 49 -5.05 -3.63 4.63
C VAL A 49 -5.96 -3.02 5.70
N LEU A 50 -6.34 -3.79 6.72
CA LEU A 50 -7.24 -3.35 7.78
C LEU A 50 -6.55 -2.39 8.76
N PHE A 51 -5.27 -2.64 9.07
CA PHE A 51 -4.46 -1.94 10.06
C PHE A 51 -3.10 -1.52 9.45
N PRO A 52 -3.09 -0.67 8.42
CA PRO A 52 -1.88 -0.33 7.69
C PRO A 52 -0.83 0.32 8.60
N GLY A 53 0.40 -0.19 8.54
CA GLY A 53 1.53 0.32 9.33
C GLY A 53 1.64 -0.25 10.75
N ILE A 54 0.78 -1.19 11.14
CA ILE A 54 0.85 -1.86 12.45
C ILE A 54 1.26 -3.33 12.24
N GLU A 55 2.52 -3.66 12.51
CA GLU A 55 3.04 -5.02 12.35
C GLU A 55 2.55 -5.97 13.46
N ASP A 56 2.40 -5.44 14.67
CA ASP A 56 2.15 -6.22 15.87
C ASP A 56 0.83 -5.84 16.56
N HIS A 57 -0.26 -6.08 15.84
CA HIS A 57 -1.58 -5.68 16.29
C HIS A 57 -2.14 -6.63 17.37
N PRO A 58 -2.81 -6.16 18.43
CA PRO A 58 -3.37 -7.00 19.50
C PRO A 58 -4.27 -8.15 19.02
N VAL A 59 -4.97 -7.96 17.90
CA VAL A 59 -5.84 -8.98 17.28
C VAL A 59 -5.09 -10.24 16.81
N LEU A 60 -3.75 -10.20 16.76
CA LEU A 60 -2.92 -11.34 16.39
C LEU A 60 -2.46 -12.16 17.59
N ARG A 61 -2.70 -11.67 18.82
CA ARG A 61 -2.23 -12.26 20.06
C ARG A 61 -3.37 -12.63 20.97
N ASP A 62 -3.08 -13.50 21.93
CA ASP A 62 -4.01 -13.79 23.01
C ASP A 62 -4.24 -12.56 23.88
N LEU A 63 -5.45 -12.50 24.44
CA LEU A 63 -5.87 -11.38 25.28
C LEU A 63 -5.00 -11.33 26.54
N GLU A 64 -4.17 -10.29 26.65
CA GLU A 64 -3.33 -10.08 27.83
C GLU A 64 -4.10 -9.32 28.92
N VAL A 65 -4.56 -10.05 29.95
CA VAL A 65 -5.25 -9.48 31.12
C VAL A 65 -4.58 -9.99 32.40
N PRO A 66 -4.40 -9.16 33.44
CA PRO A 66 -3.88 -9.63 34.73
C PRO A 66 -4.70 -10.81 35.26
N GLY A 67 -4.04 -11.88 35.74
CA GLY A 67 -4.70 -13.16 36.05
C GLY A 67 -5.88 -13.08 37.04
N TYR A 68 -5.90 -12.09 37.95
CA TYR A 68 -7.03 -11.89 38.86
C TYR A 68 -8.30 -11.30 38.19
N ARG A 69 -8.17 -10.68 37.00
CA ARG A 69 -9.29 -10.13 36.21
C ARG A 69 -9.68 -11.02 35.03
N GLN A 70 -8.85 -11.99 34.66
CA GLN A 70 -8.97 -12.75 33.41
C GLN A 70 -10.36 -13.37 33.24
N GLU A 71 -10.84 -14.16 34.22
CA GLU A 71 -12.15 -14.82 34.11
C GLU A 71 -13.32 -13.82 33.96
N ARG A 72 -13.25 -12.69 34.69
CA ARG A 72 -14.29 -11.65 34.64
C ARG A 72 -14.30 -10.91 33.31
N VAL A 73 -13.12 -10.52 32.82
CA VAL A 73 -12.97 -9.82 31.54
C VAL A 73 -13.39 -10.73 30.40
N GLU A 74 -12.96 -12.00 30.40
CA GLU A 74 -13.42 -12.98 29.41
C GLU A 74 -14.94 -13.16 29.44
N LYS A 75 -15.55 -13.21 30.64
CA LYS A 75 -17.01 -13.29 30.78
C LYS A 75 -17.71 -12.04 30.26
N GLY A 76 -17.20 -10.85 30.59
CA GLY A 76 -17.70 -9.57 30.09
C GLY A 76 -17.61 -9.48 28.57
N LEU A 77 -16.48 -9.86 27.99
CA LEU A 77 -16.27 -9.89 26.54
C LEU A 77 -17.14 -10.93 25.84
N LYS A 78 -17.43 -12.08 26.46
CA LYS A 78 -18.42 -13.05 25.93
C LYS A 78 -19.82 -12.45 25.85
N PHE A 79 -20.25 -11.71 26.88
CA PHE A 79 -21.54 -11.01 26.85
C PHE A 79 -21.53 -9.86 25.84
N PHE A 80 -20.41 -9.15 25.72
CA PHE A 80 -20.24 -8.11 24.70
C PHE A 80 -20.29 -8.69 23.28
N ALA A 81 -19.70 -9.86 23.05
CA ALA A 81 -19.79 -10.57 21.79
C ALA A 81 -21.24 -10.88 21.41
N GLN A 82 -22.09 -11.24 22.38
CA GLN A 82 -23.52 -11.47 22.12
C GLN A 82 -24.23 -10.19 21.70
N LEU A 83 -23.85 -9.03 22.26
CA LEU A 83 -24.35 -7.72 21.85
C LEU A 83 -23.87 -7.36 20.44
N ILE A 84 -22.60 -7.55 20.11
CA ILE A 84 -22.06 -7.32 18.75
C ILE A 84 -22.76 -8.23 17.71
N ASN A 85 -23.16 -9.45 18.10
CA ASN A 85 -23.94 -10.36 17.28
C ASN A 85 -25.46 -10.05 17.26
N ASN A 86 -25.88 -8.92 17.81
CA ASN A 86 -27.25 -8.44 17.74
C ASN A 86 -27.35 -7.25 16.76
N LYS A 87 -28.12 -7.41 15.68
CA LYS A 87 -28.22 -6.40 14.61
C LYS A 87 -28.67 -5.04 15.13
N VAL A 88 -29.67 -5.01 16.02
CA VAL A 88 -30.20 -3.76 16.58
C VAL A 88 -29.14 -3.05 17.42
N PHE A 89 -28.46 -3.80 18.30
CA PHE A 89 -27.35 -3.25 19.09
C PHE A 89 -26.25 -2.68 18.18
N LEU A 90 -25.76 -3.47 17.22
CA LEU A 90 -24.59 -3.10 16.42
C LEU A 90 -24.88 -1.87 15.54
N LEU A 91 -26.07 -1.79 14.94
CA LEU A 91 -26.50 -0.60 14.19
C LEU A 91 -26.58 0.63 15.10
N SER A 92 -27.23 0.51 16.27
CA SER A 92 -27.31 1.61 17.24
C SER A 92 -25.92 2.05 17.71
N PHE A 93 -25.05 1.10 18.04
CA PHE A 93 -23.69 1.35 18.50
C PHE A 93 -22.88 2.15 17.48
N ILE A 94 -22.85 1.71 16.22
CA ILE A 94 -22.11 2.41 15.15
C ILE A 94 -22.66 3.81 14.93
N ARG A 95 -24.00 3.95 14.81
CA ARG A 95 -24.65 5.26 14.58
C ARG A 95 -24.36 6.23 15.72
N THR A 96 -24.41 5.77 16.96
CA THR A 96 -24.11 6.59 18.14
C THR A 96 -22.67 7.08 18.13
N LEU A 97 -21.70 6.19 17.84
CA LEU A 97 -20.29 6.58 17.76
C LEU A 97 -20.05 7.63 16.68
N GLU A 98 -20.61 7.44 15.48
CA GLU A 98 -20.43 8.37 14.36
C GLU A 98 -21.00 9.76 14.61
N PHE A 99 -22.03 9.87 15.47
CA PHE A 99 -22.64 11.13 15.85
C PHE A 99 -21.74 11.96 16.80
N GLN A 100 -20.76 11.34 17.45
CA GLN A 100 -19.90 12.04 18.39
C GLN A 100 -18.86 12.91 17.68
N ARG A 101 -18.79 14.18 18.08
CA ARG A 101 -17.81 15.13 17.52
C ARG A 101 -16.36 14.73 17.80
N SER A 102 -16.12 14.03 18.91
CA SER A 102 -14.80 13.55 19.31
C SER A 102 -14.39 12.23 18.64
N PHE A 103 -15.29 11.61 17.86
CA PHE A 103 -15.00 10.40 17.10
C PHE A 103 -14.36 10.77 15.77
N SER A 104 -13.06 10.53 15.65
CA SER A 104 -12.23 10.98 14.52
C SER A 104 -12.36 10.08 13.28
N MET A 105 -11.79 10.49 12.15
CA MET A 105 -11.71 9.63 10.95
C MET A 105 -10.86 8.38 11.19
N ARG A 106 -9.81 8.50 12.03
CA ARG A 106 -9.03 7.35 12.47
C ARG A 106 -9.89 6.37 13.28
N ASP A 107 -10.69 6.89 14.22
CA ASP A 107 -11.56 6.05 15.04
C ASP A 107 -12.59 5.30 14.19
N ARG A 108 -13.22 5.98 13.22
CA ARG A 108 -14.12 5.34 12.24
C ARG A 108 -13.42 4.19 11.51
N GLY A 109 -12.21 4.45 11.03
CA GLY A 109 -11.38 3.46 10.35
C GLY A 109 -11.06 2.24 11.22
N ASN A 110 -10.65 2.50 12.45
CA ASN A 110 -10.27 1.48 13.42
C ASN A 110 -11.46 0.62 13.85
N VAL A 111 -12.58 1.24 14.24
CA VAL A 111 -13.80 0.54 14.65
C VAL A 111 -14.34 -0.35 13.52
N ALA A 112 -14.36 0.15 12.28
CA ALA A 112 -14.75 -0.64 11.12
C ALA A 112 -13.86 -1.88 10.92
N SER A 113 -12.53 -1.72 11.04
CA SER A 113 -11.58 -2.84 10.94
C SER A 113 -11.73 -3.85 12.07
N LEU A 114 -11.91 -3.39 13.31
CA LEU A 114 -12.13 -4.26 14.45
C LEU A 114 -13.46 -5.03 14.35
N ILE A 115 -14.56 -4.36 13.98
CA ILE A 115 -15.87 -5.00 13.80
C ILE A 115 -15.78 -6.08 12.71
N MET A 116 -15.19 -5.76 11.56
CA MET A 116 -15.03 -6.74 10.48
C MET A 116 -14.12 -7.91 10.87
N THR A 117 -13.10 -7.66 11.71
CA THR A 117 -12.24 -8.73 12.28
C THR A 117 -13.04 -9.65 13.21
N VAL A 118 -13.89 -9.10 14.07
CA VAL A 118 -14.77 -9.88 14.97
C VAL A 118 -15.81 -10.68 14.17
N LEU A 119 -16.34 -10.12 13.09
CA LEU A 119 -17.39 -10.72 12.28
C LEU A 119 -16.86 -11.55 11.09
N GLN A 120 -15.55 -11.70 10.94
CA GLN A 120 -14.89 -12.52 9.91
C GLN A 120 -15.44 -13.95 9.85
N SER A 121 -15.77 -14.53 11.00
CA SER A 121 -16.34 -15.89 11.10
C SER A 121 -17.86 -15.95 10.88
N LYS A 122 -18.50 -14.83 10.55
CA LYS A 122 -19.95 -14.69 10.33
C LYS A 122 -20.25 -13.65 9.25
N LEU A 123 -19.67 -13.85 8.06
CA LEU A 123 -19.73 -12.88 6.97
C LEU A 123 -21.14 -12.68 6.44
N GLU A 124 -22.05 -13.64 6.60
CA GLU A 124 -23.47 -13.49 6.28
C GLU A 124 -24.09 -12.37 7.13
N TYR A 125 -23.90 -12.44 8.46
CA TYR A 125 -24.36 -11.41 9.38
C TYR A 125 -23.66 -10.07 9.15
N ALA A 126 -22.34 -10.09 8.92
CA ALA A 126 -21.58 -8.87 8.60
C ALA A 126 -22.11 -8.18 7.34
N THR A 127 -22.44 -8.96 6.31
CA THR A 127 -22.96 -8.46 5.02
C THR A 127 -24.35 -7.85 5.19
N ASP A 128 -25.23 -8.46 5.98
CA ASP A 128 -26.56 -7.92 6.27
C ASP A 128 -26.48 -6.58 7.04
N VAL A 129 -25.62 -6.50 8.06
CA VAL A 129 -25.36 -5.25 8.79
C VAL A 129 -24.78 -4.19 7.85
N LEU A 130 -23.80 -4.55 7.02
CA LEU A 130 -23.17 -3.65 6.07
C LEU A 130 -24.18 -3.09 5.05
N LYS A 131 -25.03 -3.93 4.44
CA LYS A 131 -26.08 -3.48 3.51
C LYS A 131 -27.02 -2.49 4.17
N GLN A 132 -27.44 -2.74 5.41
CA GLN A 132 -28.29 -1.81 6.16
C GLN A 132 -27.59 -0.46 6.41
N LEU A 133 -26.34 -0.47 6.88
CA LEU A 133 -25.58 0.76 7.12
C LEU A 133 -25.33 1.57 5.83
N LEU A 134 -25.10 0.89 4.71
CA LEU A 134 -24.95 1.54 3.40
C LEU A 134 -26.28 2.13 2.92
N ALA A 135 -27.40 1.42 3.12
CA ALA A 135 -28.72 1.96 2.81
C ALA A 135 -29.03 3.21 3.64
N ASP A 136 -28.77 3.17 4.95
CA ASP A 136 -28.93 4.35 5.83
C ASP A 136 -28.05 5.52 5.37
N LEU A 137 -26.81 5.24 4.96
CA LEU A 137 -25.88 6.25 4.44
C LEU A 137 -26.41 6.89 3.15
N ILE A 138 -26.98 6.09 2.25
CA ILE A 138 -27.61 6.55 1.01
C ILE A 138 -28.81 7.43 1.33
N ASP A 139 -29.74 6.93 2.14
CA ASP A 139 -30.94 7.65 2.59
C ASP A 139 -30.55 9.02 3.17
N LYS A 140 -29.64 9.04 4.14
CA LYS A 140 -29.15 10.27 4.79
C LYS A 140 -28.47 11.24 3.82
N ASN A 141 -27.69 10.74 2.87
CA ASN A 141 -27.01 11.58 1.89
C ASN A 141 -28.01 12.28 0.95
N LEU A 142 -29.03 11.55 0.50
CA LEU A 142 -30.08 12.05 -0.37
C LEU A 142 -31.03 13.01 0.35
N GLU A 143 -31.40 12.71 1.60
CA GLU A 143 -32.20 13.61 2.46
C GLU A 143 -31.49 14.94 2.74
N SER A 144 -30.16 14.90 2.90
CA SER A 144 -29.33 16.09 3.06
C SER A 144 -29.22 16.93 1.78
N LYS A 145 -29.89 16.54 0.69
CA LYS A 145 -29.86 17.16 -0.64
C LYS A 145 -28.44 17.26 -1.22
N ASN A 146 -27.55 16.37 -0.81
CA ASN A 146 -26.22 16.27 -1.41
C ASN A 146 -26.36 15.76 -2.85
N HIS A 147 -25.43 16.18 -3.71
CA HIS A 147 -25.42 15.70 -5.08
C HIS A 147 -25.15 14.18 -5.10
N PRO A 148 -26.00 13.33 -5.71
CA PRO A 148 -25.88 11.87 -5.61
C PRO A 148 -24.52 11.29 -6.04
N LYS A 149 -23.86 11.90 -7.03
CA LYS A 149 -22.49 11.54 -7.47
C LYS A 149 -21.40 11.73 -6.39
N LEU A 150 -21.69 12.41 -5.28
CA LEU A 150 -20.74 12.60 -4.17
C LEU A 150 -20.79 11.45 -3.15
N LEU A 151 -21.81 10.59 -3.21
CA LEU A 151 -21.91 9.42 -2.33
C LEU A 151 -20.70 8.49 -2.52
N LEU A 152 -20.18 7.95 -1.41
CA LEU A 152 -19.01 7.07 -1.36
C LEU A 152 -17.73 7.70 -1.95
N ARG A 153 -17.67 9.01 -2.19
CA ARG A 153 -16.48 9.64 -2.80
C ARG A 153 -15.31 9.76 -1.82
N ARG A 154 -15.59 9.89 -0.53
CA ARG A 154 -14.60 10.03 0.55
C ARG A 154 -14.98 9.08 1.67
N THR A 155 -14.02 8.41 2.28
CA THR A 155 -14.26 7.53 3.44
C THR A 155 -14.58 8.37 4.67
N GLU A 156 -15.85 8.70 4.87
CA GLU A 156 -16.29 9.55 5.98
C GLU A 156 -17.16 8.80 7.00
N SER A 157 -17.50 7.54 6.71
CA SER A 157 -18.27 6.65 7.59
C SER A 157 -17.57 5.32 7.88
N VAL A 158 -17.98 4.70 9.00
CA VAL A 158 -17.67 3.32 9.40
C VAL A 158 -18.14 2.35 8.32
N ALA A 159 -19.35 2.55 7.77
CA ALA A 159 -19.93 1.71 6.72
C ALA A 159 -19.03 1.61 5.48
N GLU A 160 -18.48 2.73 5.02
CA GLU A 160 -17.59 2.78 3.86
C GLU A 160 -16.25 2.06 4.09
N LYS A 161 -15.70 2.15 5.32
CA LYS A 161 -14.51 1.39 5.67
C LYS A 161 -14.84 -0.09 5.82
N MET A 162 -15.96 -0.46 6.43
CA MET A 162 -16.44 -1.84 6.50
C MET A 162 -16.62 -2.43 5.10
N LEU A 163 -17.15 -1.68 4.14
CA LEU A 163 -17.25 -2.09 2.73
C LEU A 163 -15.89 -2.38 2.11
N THR A 164 -14.89 -1.53 2.38
CA THR A 164 -13.52 -1.76 1.88
C THR A 164 -12.92 -3.04 2.48
N ASN A 165 -13.14 -3.27 3.78
CA ASN A 165 -12.69 -4.47 4.48
C ASN A 165 -13.43 -5.73 3.99
N TRP A 166 -14.72 -5.62 3.67
CA TRP A 166 -15.52 -6.71 3.11
C TRP A 166 -15.01 -7.14 1.74
N PHE A 167 -14.70 -6.19 0.84
CA PHE A 167 -14.05 -6.50 -0.42
C PHE A 167 -12.64 -7.08 -0.23
N THR A 168 -11.90 -6.62 0.79
CA THR A 168 -10.59 -7.17 1.13
C THR A 168 -10.67 -8.67 1.41
N PHE A 169 -11.62 -9.10 2.24
CA PHE A 169 -11.80 -10.52 2.53
C PHE A 169 -12.20 -11.32 1.28
N LEU A 170 -13.21 -10.84 0.54
CA LEU A 170 -13.85 -11.62 -0.52
C LEU A 170 -13.13 -11.58 -1.88
N LEU A 171 -12.18 -10.67 -2.07
CA LEU A 171 -11.41 -10.56 -3.32
C LEU A 171 -9.99 -11.13 -3.21
N TYR A 172 -9.58 -11.66 -2.04
CA TYR A 172 -8.25 -12.26 -1.88
C TYR A 172 -8.01 -13.42 -2.86
N LYS A 173 -9.00 -14.29 -3.06
CA LYS A 173 -8.91 -15.38 -4.05
C LYS A 173 -8.70 -14.85 -5.47
N PHE A 174 -9.45 -13.81 -5.85
CA PHE A 174 -9.31 -13.18 -7.17
C PHE A 174 -7.94 -12.50 -7.35
N LEU A 175 -7.41 -11.89 -6.28
CA LEU A 175 -6.03 -11.40 -6.27
C LEU A 175 -5.03 -12.55 -6.49
N LYS A 176 -5.17 -13.68 -5.81
CA LYS A 176 -4.25 -14.82 -6.00
C LYS A 176 -4.33 -15.46 -7.38
N GLU A 177 -5.53 -15.63 -7.92
CA GLU A 177 -5.76 -16.45 -9.10
C GLU A 177 -5.78 -15.66 -10.41
N CYS A 178 -6.03 -14.35 -10.38
CA CYS A 178 -6.21 -13.54 -11.58
C CYS A 178 -5.35 -12.27 -11.56
N ALA A 179 -5.62 -11.35 -10.63
CA ALA A 179 -5.06 -9.99 -10.70
C ALA A 179 -3.65 -9.85 -10.10
N GLY A 180 -3.18 -10.84 -9.33
CA GLY A 180 -1.90 -10.78 -8.63
C GLY A 180 -0.70 -10.95 -9.55
N GLU A 181 -0.78 -11.84 -10.53
CA GLU A 181 0.28 -12.03 -11.54
C GLU A 181 0.58 -10.75 -12.34
N PRO A 182 -0.40 -10.06 -12.96
CA PRO A 182 -0.12 -8.81 -13.68
C PRO A 182 0.27 -7.67 -12.73
N LEU A 183 -0.25 -7.64 -11.49
CA LEU A 183 0.16 -6.63 -10.50
C LEU A 183 1.62 -6.80 -10.07
N PHE A 184 2.04 -8.03 -9.80
CA PHE A 184 3.42 -8.35 -9.46
C PHE A 184 4.36 -8.08 -10.65
N SER A 185 3.95 -8.46 -11.86
CA SER A 185 4.70 -8.21 -13.09
C SER A 185 4.90 -6.71 -13.33
N LEU A 186 3.86 -5.89 -13.12
CA LEU A 186 3.97 -4.44 -13.20
C LEU A 186 4.94 -3.87 -12.16
N PHE A 187 4.87 -4.34 -10.91
CA PHE A 187 5.81 -3.94 -9.87
C PHE A 187 7.27 -4.25 -10.25
N CYS A 188 7.54 -5.48 -10.70
CA CYS A 188 8.86 -5.90 -11.15
C CYS A 188 9.33 -5.08 -12.35
N ALA A 189 8.47 -4.85 -13.35
CA ALA A 189 8.78 -4.07 -14.53
C ALA A 189 9.14 -2.62 -14.18
N ILE A 190 8.38 -1.97 -13.29
CA ILE A 190 8.70 -0.62 -12.79
C ILE A 190 10.06 -0.63 -12.09
N LYS A 191 10.27 -1.55 -11.14
CA LYS A 191 11.51 -1.61 -10.36
C LYS A 191 12.73 -1.78 -11.26
N GLN A 192 12.71 -2.78 -12.16
CA GLN A 192 13.81 -3.03 -13.10
C GLN A 192 14.05 -1.84 -14.03
N GLN A 193 12.98 -1.23 -14.57
CA GLN A 193 13.11 -0.07 -15.45
C GLN A 193 13.74 1.13 -14.73
N MET A 194 13.45 1.34 -13.44
CA MET A 194 14.10 2.40 -12.67
C MET A 194 15.60 2.09 -12.46
N GLU A 195 15.94 0.84 -12.15
CA GLU A 195 17.29 0.40 -11.83
C GLU A 195 18.23 0.32 -13.05
N LYS A 196 17.70 0.34 -14.28
CA LYS A 196 18.47 0.50 -15.53
C LYS A 196 19.19 1.86 -15.63
N GLY A 197 18.78 2.86 -14.84
CA GLY A 197 19.38 4.20 -14.85
C GLY A 197 19.74 4.72 -13.45
N PRO A 198 20.43 5.87 -13.37
CA PRO A 198 20.80 6.47 -12.10
C PRO A 198 19.58 6.79 -11.22
N ILE A 199 19.71 6.46 -9.94
CA ILE A 199 18.75 6.80 -8.87
C ILE A 199 19.51 7.58 -7.80
N ASP A 200 19.07 8.79 -7.48
CA ASP A 200 19.64 9.58 -6.39
C ASP A 200 19.18 9.01 -5.04
N ALA A 201 20.13 8.66 -4.16
CA ALA A 201 19.84 8.00 -2.90
C ALA A 201 19.30 8.95 -1.82
N ILE A 202 19.47 10.27 -2.02
CA ILE A 202 19.04 11.31 -1.09
C ILE A 202 17.69 11.89 -1.52
N THR A 203 17.53 12.28 -2.78
CA THR A 203 16.29 12.89 -3.29
C THR A 203 15.23 11.85 -3.68
N GLY A 204 15.67 10.62 -3.98
CA GLY A 204 14.85 9.54 -4.53
C GLY A 204 14.41 9.81 -5.98
N GLU A 205 15.05 10.76 -6.66
CA GLU A 205 14.81 11.02 -8.09
C GLU A 205 15.52 9.96 -8.94
N ALA A 206 14.94 9.61 -10.09
CA ALA A 206 15.54 8.65 -11.02
C ALA A 206 15.51 9.16 -12.47
N ARG A 207 16.45 8.67 -13.28
CA ARG A 207 16.53 8.98 -14.71
C ARG A 207 15.29 8.53 -15.49
N TYR A 208 14.80 7.34 -15.17
CA TYR A 208 13.69 6.69 -15.89
C TYR A 208 12.35 6.80 -15.16
N SER A 209 12.19 7.75 -14.23
CA SER A 209 10.93 7.94 -13.48
C SER A 209 9.71 8.05 -14.41
N LEU A 210 8.56 7.52 -13.98
CA LEU A 210 7.26 7.80 -14.59
C LEU A 210 6.59 9.06 -13.98
N SER A 211 7.09 9.52 -12.83
CA SER A 211 6.66 10.75 -12.16
C SER A 211 7.57 11.92 -12.51
N GLU A 212 6.98 13.02 -12.98
CA GLU A 212 7.73 14.25 -13.28
C GLU A 212 8.44 14.81 -12.03
N ASP A 213 7.81 14.72 -10.86
CA ASP A 213 8.35 15.23 -9.59
C ASP A 213 9.57 14.44 -9.10
N LYS A 214 9.75 13.22 -9.62
CA LYS A 214 10.87 12.33 -9.27
C LYS A 214 11.83 12.11 -10.44
N LEU A 215 11.78 12.96 -11.46
CA LEU A 215 12.66 12.85 -12.62
C LEU A 215 13.96 13.62 -12.40
N ILE A 216 15.11 12.97 -12.61
CA ILE A 216 16.41 13.67 -12.56
C ILE A 216 16.50 14.68 -13.72
N ARG A 217 16.65 15.96 -13.36
CA ARG A 217 16.78 17.10 -14.29
C ARG A 217 18.22 17.58 -14.48
N GLN A 218 19.19 16.77 -14.08
CA GLN A 218 20.61 17.04 -14.31
C GLN A 218 21.19 16.00 -15.27
N GLN A 219 22.21 16.40 -16.03
CA GLN A 219 22.96 15.46 -16.85
C GLN A 219 23.87 14.66 -15.93
N ILE A 220 23.61 13.35 -15.84
CA ILE A 220 24.42 12.41 -15.06
C ILE A 220 25.08 11.46 -16.05
N ASP A 221 26.41 11.49 -16.10
CA ASP A 221 27.19 10.54 -16.87
C ASP A 221 27.40 9.27 -16.04
N TYR A 222 27.03 8.13 -16.61
CA TYR A 222 27.12 6.84 -15.94
C TYR A 222 27.51 5.73 -16.93
N LYS A 223 28.01 4.63 -16.40
CA LYS A 223 28.38 3.42 -17.13
C LYS A 223 27.79 2.21 -16.41
N THR A 224 27.26 1.27 -17.18
CA THR A 224 26.86 -0.04 -16.67
C THR A 224 28.11 -0.88 -16.42
N LEU A 225 28.13 -1.56 -15.28
CA LEU A 225 29.16 -2.51 -14.86
C LEU A 225 28.47 -3.85 -14.59
N VAL A 226 29.12 -4.96 -14.90
CA VAL A 226 28.71 -6.31 -14.51
C VAL A 226 29.72 -6.82 -13.49
N LEU A 227 29.30 -6.96 -12.24
CA LEU A 227 30.15 -7.48 -11.17
C LEU A 227 29.85 -8.95 -10.91
N SER A 228 30.88 -9.73 -10.62
CA SER A 228 30.74 -11.13 -10.25
C SER A 228 30.57 -11.26 -8.74
N CYS A 229 29.39 -11.67 -8.30
CA CYS A 229 29.02 -11.69 -6.89
C CYS A 229 29.14 -13.09 -6.30
N VAL A 230 29.91 -13.23 -5.23
CA VAL A 230 30.07 -14.48 -4.50
C VAL A 230 28.87 -14.69 -3.58
N ASN A 231 28.26 -15.87 -3.63
CA ASN A 231 27.15 -16.21 -2.75
C ASN A 231 27.64 -16.30 -1.28
N PRO A 232 27.02 -15.54 -0.35
CA PRO A 232 27.41 -15.56 1.06
C PRO A 232 27.20 -16.93 1.72
N ASP A 233 26.17 -17.68 1.30
CA ASP A 233 25.80 -18.96 1.90
C ASP A 233 26.63 -20.13 1.35
N ASN A 234 27.21 -19.97 0.16
CA ASN A 234 28.02 -20.99 -0.48
C ASN A 234 29.13 -20.38 -1.33
N VAL A 235 30.29 -20.16 -0.71
CA VAL A 235 31.47 -19.57 -1.38
C VAL A 235 31.97 -20.42 -2.56
N ASN A 236 31.60 -21.70 -2.64
CA ASN A 236 31.96 -22.60 -3.75
C ASN A 236 30.94 -22.60 -4.89
N SER A 237 29.82 -21.87 -4.77
CA SER A 237 28.87 -21.72 -5.87
C SER A 237 29.46 -20.86 -6.99
N PRO A 238 29.00 -21.01 -8.24
CA PRO A 238 29.38 -20.08 -9.30
C PRO A 238 29.05 -18.64 -8.89
N GLU A 239 29.91 -17.71 -9.29
CA GLU A 239 29.68 -16.28 -9.08
C GLU A 239 28.47 -15.82 -9.91
N ILE A 240 27.64 -14.99 -9.30
CA ILE A 240 26.40 -14.50 -9.91
C ILE A 240 26.69 -13.14 -10.56
N PRO A 241 26.54 -12.99 -11.88
CA PRO A 241 26.74 -11.71 -12.55
C PRO A 241 25.60 -10.74 -12.20
N VAL A 242 25.94 -9.53 -11.74
CA VAL A 242 24.96 -8.50 -11.38
C VAL A 242 25.25 -7.22 -12.15
N LYS A 243 24.27 -6.74 -12.93
CA LYS A 243 24.31 -5.46 -13.64
C LYS A 243 24.09 -4.30 -12.66
N LEU A 244 25.03 -3.37 -12.60
CA LEU A 244 25.10 -2.23 -11.69
C LEU A 244 25.51 -0.97 -12.45
N LEU A 245 25.42 0.20 -11.83
CA LEU A 245 25.92 1.44 -12.40
C LEU A 245 27.12 1.94 -11.59
N ASN A 246 28.12 2.50 -12.26
CA ASN A 246 29.26 3.13 -11.58
C ASN A 246 28.84 4.29 -10.64
N CYS A 247 27.66 4.86 -10.85
CA CYS A 247 27.07 5.90 -10.02
C CYS A 247 26.15 5.36 -8.92
N ASP A 248 25.98 4.05 -8.74
CA ASP A 248 25.21 3.51 -7.62
C ASP A 248 25.98 3.71 -6.31
N THR A 249 25.28 4.09 -5.24
CA THR A 249 25.86 4.10 -3.87
C THR A 249 26.15 2.68 -3.41
N ILE A 250 26.97 2.53 -2.37
CA ILE A 250 27.30 1.21 -1.85
C ILE A 250 26.05 0.50 -1.30
N THR A 251 25.13 1.22 -0.66
CA THR A 251 23.84 0.62 -0.26
C THR A 251 22.99 0.18 -1.46
N GLN A 252 22.88 0.98 -2.51
CA GLN A 252 22.16 0.58 -3.74
C GLN A 252 22.78 -0.67 -4.38
N VAL A 253 24.11 -0.77 -4.40
CA VAL A 253 24.81 -1.97 -4.87
C VAL A 253 24.47 -3.19 -4.02
N LYS A 254 24.49 -3.06 -2.69
CA LYS A 254 24.12 -4.16 -1.78
C LYS A 254 22.68 -4.63 -2.02
N GLU A 255 21.74 -3.70 -2.18
CA GLU A 255 20.34 -4.01 -2.47
C GLU A 255 20.19 -4.80 -3.79
N LYS A 256 20.81 -4.32 -4.88
CA LYS A 256 20.79 -5.01 -6.18
C LYS A 256 21.44 -6.40 -6.15
N ILE A 257 22.54 -6.55 -5.39
CA ILE A 257 23.18 -7.86 -5.20
C ILE A 257 22.27 -8.80 -4.38
N LEU A 258 21.64 -8.31 -3.31
CA LEU A 258 20.69 -9.09 -2.51
C LEU A 258 19.50 -9.55 -3.36
N ASP A 259 18.97 -8.68 -4.23
CA ASP A 259 17.90 -9.05 -5.16
C ASP A 259 18.31 -10.14 -6.15
N ALA A 260 19.54 -10.09 -6.66
CA ALA A 260 20.06 -11.10 -7.60
C ALA A 260 20.34 -12.45 -6.92
N ILE A 261 20.99 -12.44 -5.74
CA ILE A 261 21.34 -13.66 -4.99
C ILE A 261 20.08 -14.33 -4.43
N PHE A 262 19.16 -13.55 -3.87
CA PHE A 262 17.97 -14.04 -3.17
C PHE A 262 16.69 -13.86 -3.99
N LYS A 263 16.78 -13.85 -5.34
CA LYS A 263 15.64 -13.61 -6.24
C LYS A 263 14.42 -14.49 -5.95
N ASN A 264 14.65 -15.74 -5.52
CA ASN A 264 13.62 -16.74 -5.22
C ASN A 264 13.25 -16.84 -3.74
N VAL A 265 13.76 -15.95 -2.88
CA VAL A 265 13.46 -15.92 -1.44
C VAL A 265 12.53 -14.74 -1.16
N PRO A 266 11.44 -14.88 -0.39
CA PRO A 266 10.58 -13.75 -0.02
C PRO A 266 11.35 -12.65 0.73
N CYS A 267 10.98 -11.38 0.51
CA CYS A 267 11.76 -10.24 0.99
C CYS A 267 11.99 -10.24 2.52
N SER A 268 11.01 -10.67 3.31
CA SER A 268 11.10 -10.72 4.78
C SER A 268 12.16 -11.70 5.31
N HIS A 269 12.58 -12.67 4.50
CA HIS A 269 13.58 -13.69 4.86
C HIS A 269 14.99 -13.35 4.36
N ARG A 270 15.16 -12.23 3.64
CA ARG A 270 16.46 -11.82 3.10
C ARG A 270 17.25 -11.01 4.15
N PRO A 271 18.59 -11.09 4.15
CA PRO A 271 19.43 -10.15 4.88
C PRO A 271 19.14 -8.70 4.43
N LYS A 272 19.19 -7.74 5.34
CA LYS A 272 19.04 -6.32 4.99
C LYS A 272 20.39 -5.75 4.56
N ALA A 273 20.39 -4.83 3.59
CA ALA A 273 21.61 -4.15 3.15
C ALA A 273 22.33 -3.45 4.32
N ALA A 274 21.60 -2.95 5.32
CA ALA A 274 22.16 -2.32 6.50
C ALA A 274 23.03 -3.27 7.35
N ASP A 275 22.73 -4.57 7.33
CA ASP A 275 23.39 -5.62 8.14
C ASP A 275 24.55 -6.29 7.40
N MET A 276 24.78 -5.90 6.14
CA MET A 276 25.82 -6.46 5.28
C MET A 276 26.88 -5.40 4.94
N ASP A 277 28.13 -5.84 4.85
CA ASP A 277 29.24 -5.11 4.26
C ASP A 277 29.51 -5.61 2.84
N LEU A 278 29.91 -4.70 1.95
CA LEU A 278 30.31 -5.03 0.59
C LEU A 278 31.83 -5.19 0.53
N GLU A 279 32.32 -6.41 0.34
CA GLU A 279 33.73 -6.73 0.19
C GLU A 279 34.11 -6.76 -1.30
N TRP A 280 34.98 -5.86 -1.73
CA TRP A 280 35.61 -5.93 -3.06
C TRP A 280 36.90 -6.76 -3.00
N ARG A 281 36.95 -7.83 -3.81
CA ARG A 281 38.08 -8.75 -3.94
C ARG A 281 38.90 -8.37 -5.17
N GLN A 282 40.04 -7.73 -4.95
CA GLN A 282 40.92 -7.28 -6.03
C GLN A 282 41.74 -8.44 -6.60
N ALA A 283 42.12 -8.33 -7.88
CA ALA A 283 42.97 -9.32 -8.55
C ALA A 283 44.35 -9.51 -7.88
N SER A 284 44.81 -8.52 -7.12
CA SER A 284 46.03 -8.57 -6.29
C SER A 284 45.92 -9.50 -5.08
N GLY A 285 44.72 -10.03 -4.78
CA GLY A 285 44.42 -10.78 -3.56
C GLY A 285 44.02 -9.90 -2.37
N ALA A 286 44.09 -8.56 -2.52
CA ALA A 286 43.62 -7.63 -1.50
C ALA A 286 42.09 -7.64 -1.38
N ARG A 287 41.59 -7.48 -0.16
CA ARG A 287 40.16 -7.37 0.15
C ARG A 287 39.89 -6.02 0.80
N MET A 288 38.86 -5.33 0.35
CA MET A 288 38.50 -4.00 0.84
C MET A 288 36.99 -3.92 1.08
N ILE A 289 36.60 -3.45 2.25
CA ILE A 289 35.20 -3.17 2.57
C ILE A 289 34.85 -1.79 2.01
N LEU A 290 33.79 -1.73 1.22
CA LEU A 290 33.23 -0.49 0.68
C LEU A 290 32.06 -0.05 1.54
N GLN A 291 31.92 1.25 1.78
CA GLN A 291 30.86 1.83 2.60
C GLN A 291 30.34 3.12 1.96
N ASP A 292 29.09 3.49 2.25
CA ASP A 292 28.50 4.76 1.78
C ASP A 292 29.27 5.98 2.30
N GLU A 293 29.89 5.86 3.48
CA GLU A 293 30.77 6.83 4.08
C GLU A 293 31.99 6.12 4.70
N ASP A 294 33.18 6.64 4.44
CA ASP A 294 34.44 6.21 5.06
C ASP A 294 35.46 7.38 5.10
N LEU A 295 36.71 7.08 5.50
CA LEU A 295 37.79 8.07 5.56
C LEU A 295 38.14 8.70 4.20
N THR A 296 37.71 8.11 3.10
CA THR A 296 37.96 8.60 1.74
C THR A 296 36.82 9.45 1.20
N THR A 297 35.70 9.56 1.93
CA THR A 297 34.52 10.30 1.51
C THR A 297 34.83 11.77 1.25
N LYS A 298 34.38 12.25 0.08
CA LYS A 298 34.64 13.62 -0.36
C LYS A 298 33.70 14.61 0.31
N ILE A 299 34.29 15.61 0.97
CA ILE A 299 33.60 16.75 1.57
C ILE A 299 34.05 18.03 0.85
N GLU A 300 33.10 18.77 0.28
CA GLU A 300 33.34 20.01 -0.44
C GLU A 300 32.30 21.06 -0.02
N ASN A 301 32.73 22.21 0.52
CA ASN A 301 31.86 23.35 0.88
C ASN A 301 30.64 22.93 1.72
N ASP A 302 30.87 22.22 2.83
CA ASP A 302 29.83 21.69 3.72
C ASP A 302 28.89 20.66 3.07
N TRP A 303 29.27 20.09 1.93
CA TRP A 303 28.56 18.97 1.30
C TRP A 303 29.39 17.69 1.32
N LYS A 304 28.84 16.63 1.91
CA LYS A 304 29.43 15.29 1.91
C LYS A 304 28.75 14.44 0.85
N ARG A 305 29.53 13.91 -0.10
CA ARG A 305 29.01 13.06 -1.18
C ARG A 305 29.03 11.60 -0.76
N LEU A 306 27.92 10.88 -0.87
CA LEU A 306 27.91 9.43 -0.68
C LEU A 306 28.88 8.73 -1.65
N ASN A 307 29.63 7.76 -1.13
CA ASN A 307 30.56 6.97 -1.93
C ASN A 307 29.80 6.06 -2.90
N THR A 308 30.35 5.90 -4.11
CA THR A 308 29.79 5.06 -5.18
C THR A 308 30.83 4.07 -5.70
N LEU A 309 30.43 3.13 -6.55
CA LEU A 309 31.41 2.25 -7.24
C LEU A 309 32.47 3.06 -8.00
N GLY A 310 32.07 4.17 -8.62
CA GLY A 310 32.96 5.08 -9.33
C GLY A 310 33.92 5.84 -8.41
N HIS A 311 33.53 6.11 -7.16
CA HIS A 311 34.44 6.69 -6.15
C HIS A 311 35.62 5.76 -5.86
N TYR A 312 35.34 4.47 -5.68
CA TYR A 312 36.36 3.43 -5.47
C TYR A 312 37.02 2.93 -6.74
N GLN A 313 36.61 3.41 -7.91
CA GLN A 313 37.12 3.00 -9.23
C GLN A 313 36.98 1.49 -9.50
N VAL A 314 35.89 0.89 -9.00
CA VAL A 314 35.57 -0.51 -9.25
C VAL A 314 35.40 -0.72 -10.76
N GLN A 315 36.09 -1.72 -11.31
CA GLN A 315 36.10 -2.02 -12.74
C GLN A 315 35.04 -3.05 -13.11
N ASP A 316 34.64 -3.04 -14.37
CA ASP A 316 33.78 -4.08 -14.95
C ASP A 316 34.41 -5.48 -14.76
N GLY A 317 33.59 -6.48 -14.44
CA GLY A 317 34.04 -7.84 -14.14
C GLY A 317 34.70 -8.02 -12.76
N SER A 318 34.71 -7.01 -11.89
CA SER A 318 35.27 -7.15 -10.54
C SER A 318 34.48 -8.14 -9.70
N VAL A 319 35.20 -8.88 -8.84
CA VAL A 319 34.60 -9.84 -7.90
C VAL A 319 34.25 -9.15 -6.58
N VAL A 320 33.01 -9.31 -6.13
CA VAL A 320 32.51 -8.77 -4.86
C VAL A 320 31.81 -9.83 -4.03
N ALA A 321 31.73 -9.63 -2.72
CA ALA A 321 31.00 -10.50 -1.81
C ALA A 321 30.22 -9.67 -0.79
N LEU A 322 29.05 -10.16 -0.40
CA LEU A 322 28.36 -9.64 0.78
C LEU A 322 28.82 -10.42 2.01
N VAL A 323 29.28 -9.72 3.04
CA VAL A 323 29.70 -10.32 4.30
C VAL A 323 28.86 -9.75 5.44
N SER A 324 28.46 -10.58 6.39
CA SER A 324 27.70 -10.12 7.56
C SER A 324 28.58 -9.16 8.38
N LYS A 325 28.01 -8.01 8.76
CA LYS A 325 28.70 -7.06 9.63
C LYS A 325 29.03 -7.74 10.96
N GLN A 326 30.31 -7.92 11.25
CA GLN A 326 30.73 -8.31 12.58
C GLN A 326 30.48 -7.12 13.51
N VAL A 327 29.50 -7.24 14.42
CA VAL A 327 29.35 -6.28 15.53
C VAL A 327 30.58 -6.44 16.42
N THR A 328 31.63 -5.67 16.16
CA THR A 328 32.76 -5.59 17.07
C THR A 328 32.25 -5.06 18.39
N ALA A 329 32.35 -5.86 19.44
CA ALA A 329 31.96 -5.57 20.83
C ALA A 329 32.77 -4.43 21.49
N TYR A 330 33.34 -3.50 20.70
CA TYR A 330 34.13 -2.37 21.18
C TYR A 330 33.29 -1.13 21.52
N ASN A 331 32.03 -1.06 21.08
CA ASN A 331 31.09 -0.01 21.49
C ASN A 331 30.17 -0.41 22.66
N ALA A 332 30.34 -1.60 23.23
CA ALA A 332 29.56 -2.09 24.38
C ALA A 332 30.21 -1.78 25.76
N VAL A 333 31.43 -1.22 25.80
CA VAL A 333 32.19 -1.08 27.06
C VAL A 333 31.87 0.21 27.83
N ASN A 334 31.05 1.12 27.29
CA ASN A 334 30.62 2.31 28.04
C ASN A 334 29.25 2.20 28.72
N ASN A 335 28.65 1.00 28.79
CA ASN A 335 27.46 0.77 29.62
C ASN A 335 27.44 -0.66 30.19
N SER A 336 28.42 -0.99 31.03
CA SER A 336 28.32 -2.16 31.91
C SER A 336 28.33 -1.72 33.38
N THR A 337 27.15 -1.55 33.95
CA THR A 337 26.74 -2.18 35.22
C THR A 337 25.29 -1.82 35.49
N VAL A 338 24.37 -2.77 35.31
CA VAL A 338 23.48 -3.32 36.36
C VAL A 338 22.64 -4.42 35.71
N SER A 339 22.93 -5.66 36.06
CA SER A 339 21.97 -6.75 35.95
C SER A 339 20.73 -6.40 36.77
N ARG A 340 19.58 -6.22 36.12
CA ARG A 340 18.26 -6.30 36.77
C ARG A 340 17.25 -6.91 35.82
N THR A 341 17.11 -8.23 35.93
CA THR A 341 15.83 -8.92 35.77
C THR A 341 14.75 -8.16 36.54
N SER A 342 13.57 -8.01 35.92
CA SER A 342 12.29 -7.65 36.57
C SER A 342 12.11 -6.17 36.97
N ALA A 343 11.84 -5.28 36.01
CA ALA A 343 10.92 -4.13 36.14
C ALA A 343 11.02 -3.17 34.93
N SER A 344 10.11 -3.27 33.94
CA SER A 344 9.74 -2.13 33.06
C SER A 344 8.38 -2.35 32.36
N LYS A 345 7.40 -2.93 33.07
CA LYS A 345 6.01 -3.03 32.61
C LYS A 345 5.17 -1.77 32.84
N TYR A 346 5.77 -0.64 33.23
CA TYR A 346 5.04 0.62 33.45
C TYR A 346 5.92 1.83 33.10
N GLU A 347 6.18 2.06 31.81
CA GLU A 347 6.70 3.38 31.37
C GLU A 347 6.34 3.75 29.92
N ASN A 348 5.20 3.27 29.40
CA ASN A 348 4.68 3.65 28.07
C ASN A 348 3.28 4.29 28.12
N MET A 349 2.92 4.96 29.21
CA MET A 349 1.63 5.68 29.32
C MET A 349 1.79 7.11 29.86
N ILE A 350 2.61 7.97 29.26
CA ILE A 350 2.39 9.44 29.37
C ILE A 350 2.75 10.14 28.03
N ARG A 351 1.69 10.52 27.31
CA ARG A 351 1.53 11.71 26.43
C ARG A 351 2.62 12.00 25.37
N TYR A 352 2.25 11.78 24.11
CA TYR A 352 2.47 12.77 23.05
C TYR A 352 1.16 13.03 22.31
N THR A 353 0.64 14.24 22.51
CA THR A 353 -0.30 14.93 21.64
C THR A 353 0.46 15.37 20.38
N GLY A 354 0.15 14.79 19.22
CA GLY A 354 0.71 15.21 17.94
C GLY A 354 0.12 14.40 16.78
N SER A 355 -0.69 15.05 15.94
CA SER A 355 -1.44 14.48 14.82
C SER A 355 -0.61 13.72 13.78
N PRO A 356 -1.13 12.60 13.26
CA PRO A 356 -0.84 12.15 11.90
C PRO A 356 -2.03 12.50 11.00
N ASP A 357 -1.87 13.56 10.19
CA ASP A 357 -2.43 13.79 8.84
C ASP A 357 -2.66 15.28 8.54
N SER A 358 -1.79 15.85 7.69
CA SER A 358 -2.16 16.86 6.70
C SER A 358 -1.13 16.87 5.57
N LEU A 359 -1.57 16.34 4.42
CA LEU A 359 -1.02 16.60 3.10
C LEU A 359 -1.15 18.10 2.79
N ARG A 360 -0.15 18.88 3.23
CA ARG A 360 0.31 20.18 2.67
C ARG A 360 1.27 20.80 3.67
N SER A 361 2.52 20.34 3.65
CA SER A 361 3.68 21.08 4.11
C SER A 361 4.91 20.42 3.48
N ARG A 362 5.66 21.18 2.68
CA ARG A 362 7.06 20.87 2.38
C ARG A 362 7.78 20.77 3.73
N ALA A 363 7.96 19.57 4.25
CA ALA A 363 8.94 19.32 5.30
C ALA A 363 10.25 18.96 4.60
N PRO A 364 11.36 19.68 4.84
CA PRO A 364 12.66 19.22 4.37
C PRO A 364 12.95 17.89 5.07
N MET A 365 13.41 16.90 4.31
CA MET A 365 13.93 15.64 4.86
C MET A 365 15.06 16.01 5.82
N ILE A 366 14.82 15.87 7.12
CA ILE A 366 15.85 16.07 8.14
C ILE A 366 16.76 14.85 8.06
N THR A 367 17.92 15.02 7.45
CA THR A 367 19.06 14.10 7.61
C THR A 367 19.45 14.07 9.08
N PRO A 368 19.66 12.89 9.70
CA PRO A 368 20.14 12.78 11.06
C PRO A 368 21.65 13.08 11.08
N ASP A 369 22.02 14.36 10.94
CA ASP A 369 23.33 14.88 11.37
C ASP A 369 23.35 16.43 11.40
N LEU A 370 22.35 17.04 12.04
CA LEU A 370 22.38 18.50 12.26
C LEU A 370 23.44 18.93 13.31
N GLU A 371 24.23 17.99 13.84
CA GLU A 371 25.31 18.28 14.79
C GLU A 371 26.63 18.67 14.08
N SER A 372 26.85 18.25 12.82
CA SER A 372 28.09 18.51 12.07
C SER A 372 28.04 19.70 11.08
N GLY A 373 26.84 20.22 10.77
CA GLY A 373 26.66 21.31 9.79
C GLY A 373 26.86 20.91 8.32
N VAL A 374 27.14 19.63 8.04
CA VAL A 374 27.43 19.11 6.69
C VAL A 374 26.17 18.48 6.06
N LYS A 375 25.83 18.88 4.84
CA LYS A 375 24.68 18.37 4.08
C LYS A 375 25.09 17.16 3.21
N MET A 376 24.33 16.07 3.25
CA MET A 376 24.56 14.87 2.42
C MET A 376 23.98 15.05 1.01
N TRP A 377 24.68 14.54 -0.01
CA TRP A 377 24.18 14.47 -1.39
C TRP A 377 24.72 13.24 -2.13
N HIS A 378 24.07 12.86 -3.24
CA HIS A 378 24.52 11.76 -4.09
C HIS A 378 24.83 12.21 -5.53
N LEU A 379 23.79 12.40 -6.35
CA LEU A 379 23.90 12.80 -7.76
C LEU A 379 23.49 14.26 -7.94
N VAL A 380 22.46 14.70 -7.22
CA VAL A 380 21.85 16.03 -7.32
C VAL A 380 22.15 16.83 -6.06
N LYS A 381 22.85 17.96 -6.21
CA LYS A 381 22.90 18.99 -5.15
C LYS A 381 21.67 19.88 -5.27
N ASN A 382 20.78 19.82 -4.28
CA ASN A 382 19.73 20.82 -4.12
C ASN A 382 20.36 22.11 -3.62
N HIS A 383 20.92 22.93 -4.52
CA HIS A 383 21.19 24.32 -4.19
C HIS A 383 19.84 24.96 -3.87
N GLU A 384 19.67 25.45 -2.64
CA GLU A 384 18.64 26.44 -2.32
C GLU A 384 18.72 27.50 -3.43
N HIS A 385 17.65 27.61 -4.22
CA HIS A 385 17.60 28.55 -5.33
C HIS A 385 17.75 29.97 -4.78
N GLY A 386 18.98 30.46 -4.74
CA GLY A 386 19.25 31.89 -4.78
C GLY A 386 18.88 32.37 -6.18
N ASP A 387 17.82 33.18 -6.25
CA ASP A 387 17.43 34.06 -7.35
C ASP A 387 18.35 34.04 -8.58
N GLN A 388 18.13 33.10 -9.51
CA GLN A 388 18.58 33.28 -10.89
C GLN A 388 17.36 33.56 -11.76
N LYS A 389 17.27 34.84 -12.14
CA LYS A 389 16.31 35.40 -13.08
C LYS A 389 16.11 34.49 -14.29
N GLU A 390 14.84 34.22 -14.58
CA GLU A 390 14.35 33.50 -15.75
C GLU A 390 14.96 34.06 -17.04
N GLY A 391 15.88 33.29 -17.63
CA GLY A 391 16.42 33.48 -18.97
C GLY A 391 15.68 32.61 -19.99
N ASP A 392 14.74 33.24 -20.69
CA ASP A 392 13.86 32.73 -21.74
C ASP A 392 14.64 32.14 -22.94
N ARG A 393 14.72 30.79 -23.02
CA ARG A 393 14.84 29.90 -24.22
C ARG A 393 15.45 28.52 -23.88
N GLY A 394 16.26 28.40 -22.83
CA GLY A 394 16.83 27.11 -22.38
C GLY A 394 15.84 26.21 -21.63
N SER A 395 14.90 26.80 -20.90
CA SER A 395 13.89 26.09 -20.10
C SER A 395 12.94 25.19 -20.93
N LYS A 396 12.59 25.60 -22.16
CA LYS A 396 11.66 24.86 -23.02
C LYS A 396 12.27 23.60 -23.65
N MET A 397 13.51 23.66 -24.15
CA MET A 397 14.21 22.46 -24.67
C MET A 397 14.51 21.47 -23.56
N VAL A 398 14.87 21.97 -22.37
CA VAL A 398 15.11 21.17 -21.17
C VAL A 398 13.82 20.44 -20.74
N SER A 399 12.66 21.09 -20.80
CA SER A 399 11.35 20.47 -20.56
C SER A 399 10.97 19.39 -21.61
N GLU A 400 11.32 19.59 -22.89
CA GLU A 400 11.02 18.62 -23.97
C GLU A 400 11.84 17.31 -23.82
N ILE A 401 13.12 17.41 -23.44
CA ILE A 401 13.97 16.23 -23.18
C ILE A 401 13.39 15.40 -22.02
N TYR A 402 12.93 16.05 -20.97
CA TYR A 402 12.34 15.38 -19.81
C TYR A 402 11.01 14.71 -20.14
N LEU A 403 10.16 15.39 -20.93
CA LEU A 403 8.92 14.78 -21.41
C LEU A 403 9.21 13.55 -22.29
N THR A 404 10.25 13.60 -23.12
CA THR A 404 10.68 12.48 -23.94
C THR A 404 11.12 11.28 -23.09
N ARG A 405 11.83 11.50 -21.96
CA ARG A 405 12.18 10.44 -21.00
C ARG A 405 10.95 9.83 -20.33
N LEU A 406 10.00 10.66 -19.90
CA LEU A 406 8.74 10.19 -19.31
C LEU A 406 7.95 9.32 -20.32
N LEU A 407 7.88 9.76 -21.58
CA LEU A 407 7.22 9.01 -22.66
C LEU A 407 7.94 7.69 -22.96
N ALA A 408 9.27 7.67 -22.93
CA ALA A 408 10.05 6.46 -23.13
C ALA A 408 9.75 5.41 -22.04
N THR A 409 9.77 5.83 -20.76
CA THR A 409 9.39 4.97 -19.64
C THR A 409 7.94 4.52 -19.74
N LYS A 410 7.00 5.44 -20.02
CA LYS A 410 5.58 5.11 -20.19
C LYS A 410 5.37 4.07 -21.28
N GLY A 411 5.97 4.28 -22.45
CA GLY A 411 5.89 3.35 -23.58
C GLY A 411 6.45 1.97 -23.24
N THR A 412 7.55 1.91 -22.49
CA THR A 412 8.18 0.66 -22.05
C THR A 412 7.30 -0.11 -21.06
N LEU A 413 6.57 0.58 -20.17
CA LEU A 413 5.72 -0.05 -19.15
C LEU A 413 4.28 -0.30 -19.59
N GLN A 414 3.89 0.21 -20.77
CA GLN A 414 2.50 0.29 -21.22
C GLN A 414 1.76 -1.06 -21.17
N LYS A 415 2.38 -2.13 -21.70
CA LYS A 415 1.73 -3.44 -21.78
C LYS A 415 1.41 -4.02 -20.40
N PHE A 416 2.30 -3.85 -19.41
CA PHE A 416 2.07 -4.30 -18.03
C PHE A 416 0.91 -3.53 -17.36
N VAL A 417 0.76 -2.24 -17.68
CA VAL A 417 -0.38 -1.43 -17.23
C VAL A 417 -1.68 -1.91 -17.88
N ASP A 418 -1.66 -2.14 -19.19
CA ASP A 418 -2.81 -2.64 -19.94
C ASP A 418 -3.27 -4.01 -19.42
N ASP A 419 -2.34 -4.95 -19.24
CA ASP A 419 -2.64 -6.31 -18.76
C ASP A 419 -3.28 -6.30 -17.37
N LEU A 420 -2.80 -5.42 -16.48
CA LEU A 420 -3.40 -5.25 -15.16
C LEU A 420 -4.81 -4.66 -15.24
N PHE A 421 -4.99 -3.59 -16.01
CA PHE A 421 -6.29 -2.91 -16.11
C PHE A 421 -7.33 -3.79 -16.80
N GLU A 422 -6.94 -4.50 -17.85
CA GLU A 422 -7.79 -5.46 -18.56
C GLU A 422 -8.22 -6.61 -17.63
N THR A 423 -7.29 -7.13 -16.82
CA THR A 423 -7.61 -8.19 -15.84
C THR A 423 -8.58 -7.70 -14.77
N ILE A 424 -8.38 -6.49 -14.24
CA ILE A 424 -9.26 -5.90 -13.23
C ILE A 424 -10.66 -5.61 -13.77
N PHE A 425 -10.77 -5.14 -15.02
CA PHE A 425 -12.04 -4.78 -15.66
C PHE A 425 -12.57 -5.87 -16.61
N SER A 426 -12.30 -7.14 -16.30
CA SER A 426 -12.84 -8.29 -17.02
C SER A 426 -13.89 -9.04 -16.20
N THR A 427 -14.94 -9.51 -16.86
CA THR A 427 -15.96 -10.41 -16.29
C THR A 427 -15.60 -11.90 -16.45
N ALA A 428 -14.62 -12.20 -17.30
CA ALA A 428 -14.08 -13.54 -17.51
C ALA A 428 -12.61 -13.44 -17.95
N HIS A 429 -11.67 -13.82 -17.08
CA HIS A 429 -10.24 -13.80 -17.40
C HIS A 429 -9.67 -15.22 -17.27
N ARG A 430 -9.04 -15.74 -18.34
CA ARG A 430 -8.47 -17.10 -18.41
C ARG A 430 -9.44 -18.22 -17.95
N GLY A 431 -10.74 -18.04 -18.17
CA GLY A 431 -11.79 -19.01 -17.78
C GLY A 431 -12.33 -18.86 -16.35
N SER A 432 -11.76 -17.97 -15.54
CA SER A 432 -12.27 -17.63 -14.20
C SER A 432 -13.47 -16.70 -14.29
N ALA A 433 -14.53 -16.99 -13.52
CA ALA A 433 -15.72 -16.16 -13.44
C ALA A 433 -15.50 -14.92 -12.56
N LEU A 434 -16.29 -13.86 -12.80
CA LEU A 434 -16.35 -12.68 -11.95
C LEU A 434 -16.58 -13.04 -10.47
N PRO A 435 -15.87 -12.42 -9.51
CA PRO A 435 -16.14 -12.60 -8.08
C PRO A 435 -17.59 -12.28 -7.69
N LEU A 436 -18.24 -13.20 -6.98
CA LEU A 436 -19.64 -13.06 -6.54
C LEU A 436 -19.89 -11.78 -5.74
N ALA A 437 -18.91 -11.39 -4.91
CA ALA A 437 -18.96 -10.17 -4.11
C ALA A 437 -19.15 -8.90 -4.94
N ILE A 438 -18.55 -8.84 -6.14
CA ILE A 438 -18.66 -7.67 -7.02
C ILE A 438 -20.08 -7.58 -7.59
N LYS A 439 -20.57 -8.69 -8.16
CA LYS A 439 -21.93 -8.74 -8.72
C LYS A 439 -22.98 -8.42 -7.65
N TYR A 440 -22.90 -9.07 -6.49
CA TYR A 440 -23.85 -8.90 -5.41
C TYR A 440 -23.90 -7.46 -4.86
N MET A 441 -22.73 -6.82 -4.68
CA MET A 441 -22.68 -5.43 -4.21
C MET A 441 -23.10 -4.43 -5.30
N PHE A 442 -22.80 -4.70 -6.58
CA PHE A 442 -23.22 -3.83 -7.68
C PHE A 442 -24.73 -3.89 -7.91
N ASP A 443 -25.34 -5.08 -7.79
CA ASP A 443 -26.79 -5.24 -7.85
C ASP A 443 -27.46 -4.50 -6.68
N PHE A 444 -26.92 -4.61 -5.46
CA PHE A 444 -27.40 -3.82 -4.32
C PHE A 444 -27.37 -2.29 -4.61
N LEU A 445 -26.29 -1.77 -5.20
CA LEU A 445 -26.21 -0.35 -5.55
C LEU A 445 -27.22 0.06 -6.63
N ASP A 446 -27.48 -0.81 -7.60
CA ASP A 446 -28.50 -0.59 -8.62
C ASP A 446 -29.91 -0.60 -8.01
N GLU A 447 -30.21 -1.55 -7.11
CA GLU A 447 -31.47 -1.62 -6.36
C GLU A 447 -31.70 -0.37 -5.48
N GLN A 448 -30.66 0.11 -4.80
CA GLN A 448 -30.75 1.35 -4.03
C GLN A 448 -31.01 2.55 -4.95
N ALA A 449 -30.35 2.63 -6.12
CA ALA A 449 -30.64 3.68 -7.08
C ALA A 449 -32.09 3.62 -7.58
N ASP A 450 -32.61 2.42 -7.87
CA ASP A 450 -34.00 2.21 -8.28
C ASP A 450 -35.01 2.61 -7.18
N LYS A 451 -34.78 2.21 -5.93
CA LYS A 451 -35.59 2.60 -4.76
C LYS A 451 -35.73 4.12 -4.62
N HIS A 452 -34.69 4.87 -5.00
CA HIS A 452 -34.66 6.33 -4.94
C HIS A 452 -35.00 7.02 -6.28
N ASN A 453 -35.50 6.28 -7.27
CA ASN A 453 -35.84 6.77 -8.61
C ASN A 453 -34.66 7.42 -9.35
N ILE A 454 -33.44 6.97 -9.09
CA ILE A 454 -32.21 7.46 -9.73
C ILE A 454 -31.95 6.64 -11.00
N HIS A 455 -32.33 7.22 -12.13
CA HIS A 455 -32.19 6.61 -13.46
C HIS A 455 -30.98 7.16 -14.25
N ASP A 456 -30.25 8.16 -13.74
CA ASP A 456 -29.02 8.65 -14.38
C ASP A 456 -27.92 7.56 -14.31
N PRO A 457 -27.51 6.97 -15.44
CA PRO A 457 -26.49 5.92 -15.46
C PRO A 457 -25.14 6.41 -14.95
N HIS A 458 -24.84 7.71 -15.07
CA HIS A 458 -23.60 8.26 -14.53
C HIS A 458 -23.57 8.26 -12.99
N VAL A 459 -24.71 8.34 -12.32
CA VAL A 459 -24.75 8.23 -10.85
C VAL A 459 -24.39 6.80 -10.42
N ARG A 460 -25.02 5.79 -11.04
CA ARG A 460 -24.73 4.37 -10.76
C ARG A 460 -23.28 4.01 -11.08
N HIS A 461 -22.77 4.49 -12.22
CA HIS A 461 -21.36 4.37 -12.56
C HIS A 461 -20.47 4.97 -11.46
N THR A 462 -20.77 6.19 -11.00
CA THR A 462 -19.97 6.83 -9.96
C THR A 462 -20.04 6.06 -8.64
N TRP A 463 -21.19 5.53 -8.23
CA TRP A 463 -21.31 4.71 -7.03
C TRP A 463 -20.47 3.44 -7.13
N LYS A 464 -20.51 2.73 -8.26
CA LYS A 464 -19.70 1.53 -8.52
C LYS A 464 -18.20 1.84 -8.53
N SER A 465 -17.77 2.91 -9.19
CA SER A 465 -16.37 3.37 -9.18
C SER A 465 -15.90 3.73 -7.76
N ASN A 466 -16.72 4.48 -7.03
CA ASN A 466 -16.43 4.93 -5.67
C ASN A 466 -16.40 3.77 -4.66
N CYS A 467 -17.16 2.70 -4.87
CA CYS A 467 -17.26 1.60 -3.91
C CYS A 467 -16.12 0.59 -4.02
N LEU A 468 -15.63 0.31 -5.24
CA LEU A 468 -14.67 -0.76 -5.50
C LEU A 468 -13.36 -0.25 -6.13
N PRO A 469 -13.31 0.17 -7.41
CA PRO A 469 -12.05 0.58 -8.05
C PRO A 469 -11.28 1.66 -7.29
N LEU A 470 -11.96 2.74 -6.90
CA LEU A 470 -11.33 3.91 -6.27
C LEU A 470 -10.95 3.68 -4.80
N ARG A 471 -11.28 2.51 -4.23
CA ARG A 471 -10.96 2.14 -2.85
C ARG A 471 -10.03 0.95 -2.84
N PHE A 472 -10.56 -0.22 -3.19
CA PHE A 472 -9.83 -1.48 -3.13
C PHE A 472 -8.69 -1.52 -4.15
N TRP A 473 -8.99 -1.35 -5.44
CA TRP A 473 -7.98 -1.53 -6.49
C TRP A 473 -6.91 -0.45 -6.49
N VAL A 474 -7.27 0.82 -6.31
CA VAL A 474 -6.29 1.90 -6.12
C VAL A 474 -5.33 1.60 -4.96
N ASN A 475 -5.85 1.07 -3.85
CA ASN A 475 -5.00 0.70 -2.71
C ASN A 475 -4.06 -0.46 -3.05
N MET A 476 -4.52 -1.50 -3.74
CA MET A 476 -3.68 -2.63 -4.17
C MET A 476 -2.60 -2.22 -5.18
N ILE A 477 -2.93 -1.35 -6.13
CA ILE A 477 -1.98 -0.82 -7.13
C ILE A 477 -0.91 0.03 -6.45
N LYS A 478 -1.29 0.93 -5.54
CA LYS A 478 -0.33 1.78 -4.82
C LYS A 478 0.51 0.99 -3.81
N ASN A 479 -0.05 -0.06 -3.23
CA ASN A 479 0.57 -0.81 -2.14
C ASN A 479 0.65 -2.31 -2.48
N PRO A 480 1.44 -2.71 -3.50
CA PRO A 480 1.61 -4.12 -3.85
C PRO A 480 2.24 -4.92 -2.70
N GLN A 481 2.98 -4.27 -1.79
CA GLN A 481 3.48 -4.89 -0.56
C GLN A 481 2.37 -5.31 0.42
N PHE A 482 1.10 -4.93 0.20
CA PHE A 482 -0.02 -5.51 0.95
C PHE A 482 -0.37 -6.92 0.46
N VAL A 483 -0.04 -7.26 -0.79
CA VAL A 483 -0.35 -8.55 -1.42
C VAL A 483 0.88 -9.46 -1.45
N PHE A 484 2.07 -8.88 -1.64
CA PHE A 484 3.31 -9.62 -1.81
C PHE A 484 4.35 -9.31 -0.73
N ASP A 485 5.19 -10.28 -0.42
CA ASP A 485 6.37 -10.09 0.42
C ASP A 485 7.52 -9.46 -0.38
N ILE A 486 7.38 -8.16 -0.62
CA ILE A 486 8.30 -7.34 -1.42
C ILE A 486 8.66 -6.05 -0.68
N HIS A 487 9.83 -5.51 -1.00
CA HIS A 487 10.22 -4.16 -0.59
C HIS A 487 9.89 -3.14 -1.68
N LYS A 488 9.04 -2.16 -1.36
CA LYS A 488 8.70 -1.04 -2.25
C LYS A 488 9.55 0.18 -1.90
N ASN A 489 10.48 0.55 -2.79
CA ASN A 489 11.29 1.76 -2.63
C ASN A 489 10.53 3.04 -3.06
N SER A 490 11.08 4.21 -2.73
CA SER A 490 10.47 5.54 -2.93
C SER A 490 10.15 5.84 -4.41
N ILE A 491 11.06 5.51 -5.33
CA ILE A 491 10.84 5.78 -6.75
C ILE A 491 9.76 4.87 -7.35
N THR A 492 9.70 3.60 -6.91
CA THR A 492 8.64 2.67 -7.33
C THR A 492 7.28 3.12 -6.82
N ASP A 493 7.20 3.61 -5.58
CA ASP A 493 5.97 4.21 -5.01
C ASP A 493 5.48 5.41 -5.83
N ALA A 494 6.39 6.29 -6.24
CA ALA A 494 6.05 7.44 -7.08
C ALA A 494 5.49 7.01 -8.45
N CYS A 495 6.09 5.99 -9.08
CA CYS A 495 5.62 5.47 -10.37
C CYS A 495 4.26 4.75 -10.24
N LEU A 496 4.07 3.92 -9.22
CA LEU A 496 2.79 3.27 -8.95
C LEU A 496 1.68 4.29 -8.63
N SER A 497 2.03 5.42 -8.01
CA SER A 497 1.08 6.51 -7.79
C SER A 497 0.61 7.15 -9.10
N VAL A 498 1.48 7.26 -10.11
CA VAL A 498 1.09 7.72 -11.45
C VAL A 498 0.14 6.72 -12.10
N VAL A 499 0.46 5.41 -12.06
CA VAL A 499 -0.41 4.36 -12.61
C VAL A 499 -1.77 4.34 -11.92
N ALA A 500 -1.79 4.42 -10.58
CA ALA A 500 -3.02 4.48 -9.80
C ALA A 500 -3.86 5.71 -10.15
N GLN A 501 -3.22 6.86 -10.41
CA GLN A 501 -3.94 8.06 -10.84
C GLN A 501 -4.57 7.89 -12.23
N THR A 502 -3.87 7.26 -13.18
CA THR A 502 -4.44 6.89 -14.48
C THR A 502 -5.63 5.94 -14.33
N PHE A 503 -5.52 4.94 -13.44
CA PHE A 503 -6.63 4.04 -13.10
C PHE A 503 -7.83 4.78 -12.50
N MET A 504 -7.60 5.79 -11.66
CA MET A 504 -8.67 6.64 -11.13
C MET A 504 -9.33 7.47 -12.23
N ASP A 505 -8.54 8.03 -13.15
CA ASP A 505 -9.05 8.84 -14.25
C ASP A 505 -9.87 8.02 -15.26
N SER A 506 -9.56 6.72 -15.44
CA SER A 506 -10.38 5.81 -16.27
C SER A 506 -11.74 5.50 -15.65
N CYS A 507 -11.88 5.59 -14.33
CA CYS A 507 -13.14 5.38 -13.62
C CYS A 507 -14.05 6.63 -13.56
N SER A 508 -13.60 7.76 -14.11
CA SER A 508 -14.34 9.03 -14.07
C SER A 508 -15.31 9.18 -15.23
N THR A 509 -16.52 9.68 -14.96
CA THR A 509 -17.50 10.06 -15.99
C THR A 509 -17.28 11.47 -16.56
N SER A 510 -16.36 12.26 -15.98
CA SER A 510 -16.08 13.62 -16.44
C SER A 510 -15.29 13.64 -17.74
N GLU A 511 -15.59 14.58 -18.65
CA GLU A 511 -14.77 14.82 -19.84
C GLU A 511 -13.30 15.08 -19.49
N HIS A 512 -12.42 14.54 -20.34
CA HIS A 512 -10.98 14.68 -20.16
C HIS A 512 -10.50 15.97 -20.83
N ARG A 513 -10.60 17.10 -20.11
CA ARG A 513 -10.14 18.40 -20.62
C ARG A 513 -8.66 18.60 -20.33
N LEU A 514 -7.86 18.59 -21.39
CA LEU A 514 -6.42 18.81 -21.32
C LEU A 514 -6.09 20.26 -21.69
N GLY A 515 -5.21 20.85 -20.88
CA GLY A 515 -4.67 22.18 -21.07
C GLY A 515 -3.19 22.22 -20.70
N LYS A 516 -2.56 23.38 -20.87
CA LYS A 516 -1.13 23.56 -20.54
C LYS A 516 -0.81 23.33 -19.06
N ASP A 517 -1.78 23.59 -18.18
CA ASP A 517 -1.64 23.42 -16.72
C ASP A 517 -2.12 22.04 -16.24
N SER A 518 -2.38 21.11 -17.16
CA SER A 518 -2.75 19.74 -16.79
C SER A 518 -1.57 19.01 -16.17
N PRO A 519 -1.77 18.26 -15.07
CA PRO A 519 -0.72 17.44 -14.46
C PRO A 519 -0.07 16.49 -15.47
N SER A 520 1.25 16.29 -15.38
CA SER A 520 2.01 15.50 -16.36
C SER A 520 1.54 14.06 -16.48
N ASN A 521 1.12 13.41 -15.39
CA ASN A 521 0.53 12.08 -15.45
C ASN A 521 -0.74 12.02 -16.33
N LYS A 522 -1.56 13.09 -16.34
CA LYS A 522 -2.75 13.18 -17.20
C LYS A 522 -2.37 13.38 -18.65
N LEU A 523 -1.32 14.16 -18.92
CA LEU A 523 -0.79 14.35 -20.27
C LEU A 523 -0.18 13.06 -20.82
N LEU A 524 0.53 12.30 -19.99
CA LEU A 524 1.19 11.05 -20.39
C LEU A 524 0.21 9.97 -20.85
N TYR A 525 -0.93 9.84 -20.19
CA TYR A 525 -1.95 8.81 -20.49
C TYR A 525 -3.20 9.36 -21.20
N ALA A 526 -3.13 10.58 -21.71
CA ALA A 526 -4.23 11.29 -22.36
C ALA A 526 -4.94 10.48 -23.45
N LYS A 527 -4.18 9.71 -24.24
CA LYS A 527 -4.68 8.91 -25.36
C LYS A 527 -5.27 7.57 -24.93
N ASP A 528 -4.81 7.03 -23.80
CA ASP A 528 -5.20 5.70 -23.33
C ASP A 528 -6.46 5.76 -22.45
N ILE A 529 -6.63 6.85 -21.69
CA ILE A 529 -7.76 7.04 -20.77
C ILE A 529 -9.13 6.84 -21.45
N PRO A 530 -9.41 7.37 -22.67
CA PRO A 530 -10.67 7.10 -23.36
C PRO A 530 -10.93 5.60 -23.61
N SER A 531 -9.89 4.84 -23.98
CA SER A 531 -9.99 3.38 -24.15
C SER A 531 -10.27 2.67 -22.83
N TYR A 532 -9.58 3.05 -21.76
CA TYR A 532 -9.84 2.49 -20.43
C TYR A 532 -11.23 2.83 -19.90
N LYS A 533 -11.75 4.04 -20.15
CA LYS A 533 -13.14 4.39 -19.83
C LYS A 533 -14.13 3.47 -20.52
N ASN A 534 -13.91 3.17 -21.81
CA ASN A 534 -14.75 2.21 -22.54
C ASN A 534 -14.68 0.80 -21.92
N TRP A 535 -13.53 0.37 -21.38
CA TRP A 535 -13.43 -0.90 -20.65
C TRP A 535 -14.25 -0.88 -19.36
N VAL A 536 -14.18 0.19 -18.58
CA VAL A 536 -14.94 0.37 -17.34
C VAL A 536 -16.46 0.39 -17.61
N GLU A 537 -16.89 1.14 -18.63
CA GLU A 537 -18.30 1.20 -19.03
C GLU A 537 -18.82 -0.17 -19.48
N ARG A 538 -18.04 -0.91 -20.28
CA ARG A 538 -18.36 -2.27 -20.70
C ARG A 538 -18.43 -3.21 -19.49
N TYR A 539 -17.43 -3.16 -18.61
CA TYR A 539 -17.37 -3.98 -17.40
C TYR A 539 -18.65 -3.82 -16.55
N TYR A 540 -19.08 -2.58 -16.27
CA TYR A 540 -20.31 -2.34 -15.53
C TYR A 540 -21.57 -2.78 -16.28
N SER A 541 -21.61 -2.59 -17.61
CA SER A 541 -22.73 -3.03 -18.45
C SER A 541 -22.86 -4.55 -18.45
N ASP A 542 -21.74 -5.27 -18.53
CA ASP A 542 -21.74 -6.73 -18.62
C ASP A 542 -22.08 -7.35 -17.27
N ILE A 543 -21.60 -6.79 -16.15
CA ILE A 543 -22.02 -7.21 -14.80
C ILE A 543 -23.53 -7.04 -14.61
N ALA A 544 -24.11 -5.92 -15.07
CA ALA A 544 -25.54 -5.66 -14.94
C ALA A 544 -26.39 -6.68 -15.71
N LYS A 545 -25.88 -7.22 -16.84
CA LYS A 545 -26.55 -8.27 -17.63
C LYS A 545 -26.42 -9.67 -17.04
N MET A 546 -25.49 -9.89 -16.11
CA MET A 546 -25.32 -11.20 -15.47
C MET A 546 -26.55 -11.54 -14.62
N PRO A 547 -26.90 -12.83 -14.49
CA PRO A 547 -27.97 -13.26 -13.59
C PRO A 547 -27.75 -12.74 -12.17
N ALA A 548 -28.83 -12.31 -11.52
CA ALA A 548 -28.80 -11.92 -10.11
C ALA A 548 -28.39 -13.13 -9.24
N ILE A 549 -27.57 -12.86 -8.23
CA ILE A 549 -27.17 -13.89 -7.26
C ILE A 549 -28.25 -13.96 -6.18
N SER A 550 -28.77 -15.16 -5.91
CA SER A 550 -29.74 -15.34 -4.84
C SER A 550 -29.11 -15.12 -3.47
N ASP A 551 -29.88 -14.61 -2.50
CA ASP A 551 -29.41 -14.48 -1.11
C ASP A 551 -28.95 -15.82 -0.53
N GLN A 552 -29.58 -16.92 -0.95
CA GLN A 552 -29.19 -18.27 -0.51
C GLN A 552 -27.79 -18.64 -1.01
N ASP A 553 -27.51 -18.44 -2.30
CA ASP A 553 -26.21 -18.76 -2.89
C ASP A 553 -25.11 -17.85 -2.34
N MET A 554 -25.41 -16.56 -2.17
CA MET A 554 -24.47 -15.61 -1.58
C MET A 554 -24.17 -15.97 -0.12
N ASN A 555 -25.18 -16.32 0.67
CA ASN A 555 -24.97 -16.76 2.06
C ASN A 555 -24.17 -18.06 2.14
N ALA A 556 -24.40 -19.01 1.24
CA ALA A 556 -23.59 -20.24 1.18
C ALA A 556 -22.12 -19.94 0.86
N TYR A 557 -21.86 -19.02 -0.07
CA TYR A 557 -20.50 -18.55 -0.37
C TYR A 557 -19.85 -17.87 0.84
N LEU A 558 -20.56 -16.96 1.50
CA LEU A 558 -20.07 -16.22 2.68
C LEU A 558 -19.80 -17.16 3.86
N ALA A 559 -20.66 -18.16 4.10
CA ALA A 559 -20.48 -19.19 5.12
C ALA A 559 -19.17 -19.96 4.91
N GLU A 560 -18.88 -20.34 3.65
CA GLU A 560 -17.65 -21.03 3.31
C GLU A 560 -16.41 -20.14 3.51
N GLN A 561 -16.47 -18.86 3.11
CA GLN A 561 -15.39 -17.90 3.37
C GLN A 561 -15.13 -17.72 4.88
N SER A 562 -16.19 -17.63 5.68
CA SER A 562 -16.09 -17.55 7.13
C SER A 562 -15.47 -18.80 7.74
N ARG A 563 -15.85 -19.99 7.25
CA ARG A 563 -15.30 -21.28 7.70
C ARG A 563 -13.81 -21.40 7.38
N MET A 564 -13.39 -20.97 6.19
CA MET A 564 -12.00 -21.04 5.74
C MET A 564 -11.06 -20.20 6.61
N HIS A 565 -11.55 -19.08 7.17
CA HIS A 565 -10.73 -18.07 7.85
C HIS A 565 -11.11 -17.85 9.32
N MET A 566 -11.80 -18.81 9.95
CA MET A 566 -12.35 -18.67 11.31
C MET A 566 -11.29 -18.45 12.40
N ASN A 567 -10.06 -18.97 12.20
CA ASN A 567 -9.00 -18.97 13.21
C ASN A 567 -7.86 -17.98 12.90
N GLU A 568 -8.07 -17.04 11.97
CA GLU A 568 -7.03 -16.11 11.55
C GLU A 568 -6.76 -15.00 12.58
N PHE A 569 -7.75 -14.65 13.39
CA PHE A 569 -7.69 -13.52 14.32
C PHE A 569 -8.22 -13.89 15.71
N ASN A 570 -7.66 -13.27 16.75
CA ASN A 570 -8.15 -13.40 18.11
C ASN A 570 -9.37 -12.49 18.33
N THR A 571 -10.56 -13.08 18.32
CA THR A 571 -11.82 -12.36 18.51
C THR A 571 -11.92 -11.66 19.86
N MET A 572 -11.37 -12.24 20.93
CA MET A 572 -11.44 -11.62 22.27
C MET A 572 -10.59 -10.36 22.37
N SER A 573 -9.38 -10.40 21.82
CA SER A 573 -8.52 -9.21 21.71
C SER A 573 -9.20 -8.11 20.89
N ALA A 574 -9.81 -8.46 19.74
CA ALA A 574 -10.56 -7.51 18.93
C ALA A 574 -11.77 -6.91 19.68
N LEU A 575 -12.53 -7.73 20.41
CA LEU A 575 -13.66 -7.28 21.24
C LEU A 575 -13.21 -6.35 22.36
N SER A 576 -12.07 -6.61 22.99
CA SER A 576 -11.48 -5.74 24.02
C SER A 576 -11.15 -4.36 23.45
N GLU A 577 -10.54 -4.32 22.26
CA GLU A 577 -10.26 -3.06 21.57
C GLU A 577 -11.56 -2.30 21.22
N ILE A 578 -12.62 -2.98 20.75
CA ILE A 578 -13.93 -2.35 20.51
C ILE A 578 -14.54 -1.84 21.83
N TYR A 579 -14.41 -2.59 22.91
CA TYR A 579 -14.96 -2.22 24.22
C TYR A 579 -14.36 -0.92 24.76
N SER A 580 -13.12 -0.56 24.38
CA SER A 580 -12.54 0.74 24.73
C SER A 580 -13.43 1.93 24.30
N TYR A 581 -14.15 1.80 23.19
CA TYR A 581 -15.12 2.81 22.71
C TYR A 581 -16.40 2.83 23.55
N VAL A 582 -16.83 1.67 24.06
CA VAL A 582 -17.93 1.61 25.05
C VAL A 582 -17.52 2.35 26.33
N GLY A 583 -16.30 2.13 26.81
CA GLY A 583 -15.79 2.83 28.00
C GLY A 583 -15.72 4.36 27.83
N LYS A 584 -15.54 4.84 26.59
CA LYS A 584 -15.45 6.27 26.27
C LYS A 584 -16.81 6.94 26.05
N TYR A 585 -17.79 6.21 25.52
CA TYR A 585 -19.09 6.74 25.07
C TYR A 585 -20.28 6.01 25.72
N SER A 586 -20.11 5.51 26.94
CA SER A 586 -21.08 4.63 27.61
C SER A 586 -22.43 5.31 27.79
N GLU A 587 -22.45 6.56 28.22
CA GLU A 587 -23.68 7.33 28.44
C GLU A 587 -24.46 7.55 27.15
N GLU A 588 -23.78 7.92 26.06
CA GLU A 588 -24.41 8.15 24.76
C GLU A 588 -24.94 6.85 24.16
N ILE A 589 -24.21 5.75 24.31
CA ILE A 589 -24.64 4.43 23.82
C ILE A 589 -25.86 3.95 24.60
N LEU A 590 -25.84 4.00 25.93
CA LEU A 590 -26.98 3.62 26.76
C LEU A 590 -28.21 4.47 26.45
N GLY A 591 -28.03 5.80 26.36
CA GLY A 591 -29.11 6.72 26.02
C GLY A 591 -29.73 6.45 24.64
N ALA A 592 -28.93 6.09 23.64
CA ALA A 592 -29.44 5.69 22.32
C ALA A 592 -30.21 4.36 22.37
N LEU A 593 -29.73 3.39 23.14
CA LEU A 593 -30.40 2.09 23.30
C LEU A 593 -31.73 2.20 24.06
N ASP A 594 -31.85 3.15 24.99
CA ASP A 594 -33.11 3.40 25.71
C ASP A 594 -34.14 4.12 24.84
N GLN A 595 -33.69 4.92 23.87
CA GLN A 595 -34.58 5.63 22.93
C GLN A 595 -35.07 4.75 21.76
N ASP A 596 -34.37 3.65 21.45
CA ASP A 596 -34.74 2.73 20.39
C ASP A 596 -35.74 1.67 20.90
N ASP A 597 -36.97 1.70 20.39
CA ASP A 597 -38.05 0.78 20.77
C ASP A 597 -37.68 -0.71 20.60
N GLN A 598 -36.91 -1.06 19.55
CA GLN A 598 -36.49 -2.43 19.32
C GLN A 598 -35.41 -2.85 20.31
N ALA A 599 -34.51 -1.94 20.65
CA ALA A 599 -33.48 -2.16 21.66
C ALA A 599 -34.10 -2.31 23.06
N GLY A 600 -35.10 -1.48 23.39
CA GLY A 600 -35.87 -1.57 24.63
C GLY A 600 -36.59 -2.91 24.78
N LYS A 601 -37.28 -3.39 23.73
CA LYS A 601 -37.93 -4.72 23.71
C LYS A 601 -36.94 -5.87 23.99
N GLN A 602 -35.69 -5.72 23.56
CA GLN A 602 -34.64 -6.73 23.73
C GLN A 602 -33.79 -6.51 25.00
N LYS A 603 -34.09 -5.47 25.79
CA LYS A 603 -33.37 -5.06 27.00
C LYS A 603 -31.86 -4.88 26.74
N LEU A 604 -31.50 -4.24 25.63
CA LEU A 604 -30.10 -4.14 25.21
C LEU A 604 -29.27 -3.20 26.09
N ALA A 605 -29.84 -2.08 26.55
CA ALA A 605 -29.18 -1.16 27.49
C ALA A 605 -28.79 -1.90 28.80
N TYR A 606 -29.75 -2.60 29.41
CA TYR A 606 -29.50 -3.42 30.61
C TYR A 606 -28.41 -4.49 30.40
N LYS A 607 -28.39 -5.17 29.24
CA LYS A 607 -27.33 -6.14 28.91
C LYS A 607 -25.96 -5.46 28.78
N LEU A 608 -25.91 -4.25 28.21
CA LEU A 608 -24.67 -3.49 28.12
C LEU A 608 -24.19 -3.04 29.51
N GLU A 609 -25.08 -2.62 30.40
CA GLU A 609 -24.73 -2.29 31.80
C GLU A 609 -24.14 -3.49 32.54
N GLN A 610 -24.65 -4.70 32.30
CA GLN A 610 -24.06 -5.92 32.85
C GLN A 610 -22.63 -6.14 32.33
N VAL A 611 -22.38 -5.91 31.04
CA VAL A 611 -21.02 -5.95 30.48
C VAL A 611 -20.15 -4.91 31.16
N ILE A 612 -20.59 -3.66 31.24
CA ILE A 612 -19.84 -2.57 31.88
C ILE A 612 -19.51 -2.93 33.33
N THR A 613 -20.47 -3.45 34.08
CA THR A 613 -20.26 -3.87 35.47
C THR A 613 -19.20 -4.97 35.58
N LEU A 614 -19.23 -5.98 34.72
CA LEU A 614 -18.22 -7.04 34.71
C LEU A 614 -16.82 -6.53 34.35
N MET A 615 -16.74 -5.52 33.48
CA MET A 615 -15.49 -4.98 32.98
C MET A 615 -14.88 -3.90 33.90
N SER A 616 -15.70 -3.18 34.67
CA SER A 616 -15.31 -1.99 35.46
C SER A 616 -14.94 -2.24 36.92
N ILE A 617 -15.16 -3.43 37.49
CA ILE A 617 -14.91 -3.63 38.94
C ILE A 617 -13.41 -3.66 39.24
N ASP A 618 -12.93 -2.54 39.76
CA ASP A 618 -11.81 -2.42 40.69
C ASP A 618 -12.37 -1.97 42.05
N SER A 619 -12.40 -2.88 43.01
CA SER A 619 -12.33 -2.58 44.44
C SER A 619 -11.45 -3.62 45.08
#